data_AF-A0A2T6ZH30-F1
#
_entry.id   AF-A0A2T6ZH30-F1
#
_cell.length_a   1.000
_cell.length_b   1.000
_cell.length_c   1.000
_cell.angle_alpha   90.00
_cell.angle_beta   90.00
_cell.angle_gamma   90.00
#
_symmetry.space_group_name_H-M   'P 1'
#
loop_
_entity.id
_entity.type
_entity.pdbx_description
1 polymer ?
#
loop_
_entity_poly.entity_id
_entity_poly.type
_entity_poly.pdbx_seq_one_letter_code
_entity_poly.pdbx_strand_id
1 'polypeptide(L)'
;MHIPTRNPLQFVGVALLALISGVHGHSWIDSLSVVSGTNSPPFKNTTTVQQGPPGAGLGYIRAYQGHVDATAVYLITAPKLDSNICRPSQQQNPTVNTAQFPRLSASPGDSIQGTYLENGHISKPDAPDGTPGTIYWFGTANAKPDDTLANVKQWTVDGKGGDGRGKLLANPSNFDDGTCVEPNGTPIANQRKAAGGGGPCKSSFKLPQDAKVGSTFTVYWVWDYNNHFGPTKKGHVEWYTSCMDIQVVAPKRKRFLNGSAKFRGRL
;
A
#
# COMPACT_ATOMS: atom_id res chain seq x y z
N MET A 1 18.19 16.74 -77.85
CA MET A 1 17.57 15.74 -76.95
C MET A 1 18.41 15.65 -75.68
N HIS A 2 18.05 16.38 -74.63
CA HIS A 2 18.27 16.03 -73.21
C HIS A 2 17.73 17.18 -72.34
N ILE A 3 16.60 16.92 -71.68
CA ILE A 3 15.99 17.75 -70.66
C ILE A 3 16.65 17.36 -69.32
N PRO A 4 17.09 18.30 -68.47
CA PRO A 4 17.56 17.94 -67.14
C PRO A 4 16.35 17.73 -66.23
N THR A 5 16.07 16.49 -65.85
CA THR A 5 15.07 16.16 -64.83
C THR A 5 15.65 16.41 -63.45
N ARG A 6 15.05 17.37 -62.72
CA ARG A 6 15.28 17.56 -61.29
C ARG A 6 14.71 16.35 -60.53
N ASN A 7 15.57 15.65 -59.81
CA ASN A 7 15.20 14.54 -58.95
C ASN A 7 14.64 15.09 -57.61
N PRO A 8 13.39 14.82 -57.23
CA PRO A 8 12.86 15.27 -55.95
C PRO A 8 13.12 14.21 -54.87
N LEU A 9 13.52 14.70 -53.69
CA LEU A 9 13.37 14.06 -52.38
C LEU A 9 13.97 12.65 -52.19
N GLN A 10 15.10 12.60 -51.47
CA GLN A 10 15.31 11.56 -50.46
C GLN A 10 15.88 12.19 -49.18
N PHE A 11 15.01 12.81 -48.40
CA PHE A 11 15.25 12.95 -46.96
C PHE A 11 14.81 11.63 -46.33
N VAL A 12 15.76 10.74 -46.06
CA VAL A 12 15.52 9.57 -45.20
C VAL A 12 15.42 10.10 -43.77
N GLY A 13 14.20 10.42 -43.34
CA GLY A 13 13.90 10.72 -41.95
C GLY A 13 14.05 9.44 -41.12
N VAL A 14 15.05 9.39 -40.26
CA VAL A 14 15.14 8.39 -39.21
C VAL A 14 14.05 8.69 -38.20
N ALA A 15 12.91 8.00 -38.29
CA ALA A 15 11.90 8.02 -37.26
C ALA A 15 12.44 7.26 -36.04
N LEU A 16 12.99 7.99 -35.08
CA LEU A 16 13.32 7.46 -33.76
C LEU A 16 11.99 7.14 -33.06
N LEU A 17 11.54 5.88 -33.13
CA LEU A 17 10.49 5.40 -32.23
C LEU A 17 11.07 5.45 -30.81
N ALA A 18 10.78 6.54 -30.10
CA ALA A 18 10.91 6.56 -28.66
C ALA A 18 9.94 5.49 -28.13
N LEU A 19 10.47 4.32 -27.78
CA LEU A 19 9.80 3.36 -26.93
C LEU A 19 9.64 4.05 -25.57
N ILE A 20 8.51 4.73 -25.38
CA ILE A 20 8.09 5.20 -24.06
C ILE A 20 7.71 3.93 -23.31
N SER A 21 8.70 3.29 -22.67
CA SER A 21 8.46 2.27 -21.67
C SER A 21 7.81 2.98 -20.48
N GLY A 22 6.51 3.23 -20.57
CA GLY A 22 5.74 3.76 -19.46
C GLY A 22 5.84 2.77 -18.31
N VAL A 23 6.43 3.22 -17.20
CA VAL A 23 6.38 2.46 -15.96
C VAL A 23 4.93 2.55 -15.50
N HIS A 24 4.17 1.48 -15.70
CA HIS A 24 2.79 1.47 -15.28
C HIS A 24 2.77 1.34 -13.75
N GLY A 25 2.26 2.36 -13.06
CA GLY A 25 1.85 2.27 -11.66
C GLY A 25 1.17 0.93 -11.41
N HIS A 26 1.71 0.01 -10.63
CA HIS A 26 1.02 -1.27 -10.39
C HIS A 26 1.38 -1.81 -9.01
N SER A 27 1.14 -1.04 -7.94
CA SER A 27 1.41 -1.47 -6.56
C SER A 27 0.13 -1.69 -5.76
N TRP A 28 0.21 -2.53 -4.73
CA TRP A 28 -0.85 -2.87 -3.78
C TRP A 28 -0.23 -3.37 -2.47
N ILE A 29 -1.05 -3.50 -1.42
CA ILE A 29 -0.60 -4.07 -0.15
C ILE A 29 -0.44 -5.59 -0.26
N ASP A 30 0.79 -6.08 -0.14
CA ASP A 30 1.10 -7.52 -0.13
C ASP A 30 0.78 -8.17 1.20
N SER A 31 1.05 -7.47 2.32
CA SER A 31 0.78 -7.99 3.65
C SER A 31 0.67 -6.88 4.70
N LEU A 32 0.03 -7.21 5.81
CA LEU A 32 -0.13 -6.39 7.00
C LEU A 32 0.41 -7.14 8.22
N SER A 33 1.06 -6.45 9.15
CA SER A 33 1.52 -7.03 10.41
C SER A 33 1.45 -6.03 11.57
N VAL A 34 1.28 -6.51 12.80
CA VAL A 34 1.37 -5.68 14.00
C VAL A 34 2.84 -5.50 14.41
N VAL A 35 3.38 -4.29 14.29
CA VAL A 35 4.81 -4.00 14.52
C VAL A 35 5.10 -3.39 15.90
N SER A 36 4.11 -2.78 16.55
CA SER A 36 4.22 -2.36 17.95
C SER A 36 2.84 -2.36 18.61
N GLY A 37 2.72 -2.88 19.82
CA GLY A 37 1.43 -2.96 20.51
C GLY A 37 1.32 -4.20 21.40
N THR A 38 0.11 -4.50 21.84
CA THR A 38 -0.15 -5.62 22.76
C THR A 38 -0.06 -6.97 22.05
N ASN A 39 -0.30 -7.00 20.74
CA ASN A 39 -0.23 -8.20 19.93
C ASN A 39 1.07 -8.38 19.15
N SER A 40 2.04 -7.46 19.27
CA SER A 40 3.32 -7.60 18.58
C SER A 40 3.94 -8.96 18.91
N PRO A 41 4.19 -9.82 17.91
CA PRO A 41 5.08 -10.96 18.13
C PRO A 41 6.45 -10.42 18.57
N PRO A 42 7.30 -11.24 19.26
CA PRO A 42 8.69 -10.86 19.45
C PRO A 42 9.26 -10.46 18.09
N PHE A 43 9.86 -9.25 18.04
CA PHE A 43 10.23 -8.53 16.83
C PHE A 43 10.85 -9.48 15.78
N LYS A 44 10.05 -9.93 14.82
CA LYS A 44 10.57 -10.60 13.63
C LYS A 44 10.65 -9.52 12.57
N ASN A 45 11.87 -9.12 12.24
CA ASN A 45 12.13 -8.34 11.04
C ASN A 45 11.74 -9.20 9.83
N THR A 46 10.47 -9.22 9.45
CA THR A 46 10.00 -9.96 8.28
C THR A 46 10.33 -9.12 7.05
N THR A 47 11.56 -9.25 6.59
CA THR A 47 12.09 -8.60 5.38
C THR A 47 11.63 -9.26 4.07
N THR A 48 10.88 -10.36 4.14
CA THR A 48 10.49 -11.15 2.98
C THR A 48 8.99 -11.04 2.67
N VAL A 49 8.65 -10.33 1.59
CA VAL A 49 7.44 -10.60 0.79
C VAL A 49 7.70 -11.91 0.04
N GLN A 50 7.77 -13.03 0.77
CA GLN A 50 7.71 -14.32 0.11
C GLN A 50 6.25 -14.64 -0.12
N GLN A 51 5.90 -14.80 -1.41
CA GLN A 51 4.63 -15.32 -1.92
C GLN A 51 4.11 -16.40 -0.95
N GLY A 52 3.03 -16.08 -0.20
CA GLY A 52 2.69 -16.77 1.07
C GLY A 52 2.46 -18.29 0.94
N PRO A 53 2.74 -19.10 1.99
CA PRO A 53 2.07 -19.06 3.32
C PRO A 53 3.03 -19.30 4.53
N PRO A 54 2.54 -19.76 5.71
CA PRO A 54 1.97 -19.02 6.83
C PRO A 54 3.02 -18.52 7.84
N GLY A 55 3.07 -17.21 8.07
CA GLY A 55 3.58 -16.63 9.31
C GLY A 55 2.42 -16.30 10.24
N ALA A 56 2.40 -16.85 11.46
CA ALA A 56 1.43 -16.44 12.48
C ALA A 56 1.49 -14.91 12.68
N GLY A 57 0.42 -14.20 12.32
CA GLY A 57 0.30 -12.75 12.53
C GLY A 57 0.38 -11.86 11.29
N LEU A 58 0.37 -12.42 10.07
CA LEU A 58 0.16 -11.64 8.84
C LEU A 58 -1.33 -11.54 8.48
N GLY A 59 -1.72 -10.43 7.86
CA GLY A 59 -3.00 -10.27 7.18
C GLY A 59 -2.85 -9.75 5.76
N TYR A 60 -3.92 -9.85 4.96
CA TYR A 60 -3.89 -9.59 3.52
C TYR A 60 -5.09 -8.75 3.07
N ILE A 61 -4.98 -8.16 1.87
CA ILE A 61 -6.10 -7.47 1.21
C ILE A 61 -7.27 -8.43 0.94
N ARG A 62 -8.46 -7.88 0.75
CA ARG A 62 -9.65 -8.67 0.39
C ARG A 62 -9.39 -9.43 -0.92
N ALA A 63 -9.91 -10.66 -0.99
CA ALA A 63 -9.78 -11.54 -2.17
C ALA A 63 -8.34 -11.69 -2.70
N TYR A 64 -7.33 -11.63 -1.83
CA TYR A 64 -5.93 -11.83 -2.22
C TYR A 64 -5.72 -13.24 -2.75
N GLN A 65 -5.07 -13.36 -3.92
CA GLN A 65 -4.78 -14.63 -4.59
C GLN A 65 -3.27 -14.89 -4.68
N GLY A 66 -2.48 -14.17 -3.88
CA GLY A 66 -1.03 -14.11 -4.02
C GLY A 66 -0.59 -12.87 -4.80
N HIS A 67 0.72 -12.75 -4.98
CA HIS A 67 1.35 -11.61 -5.63
C HIS A 67 1.13 -11.67 -7.15
N VAL A 68 -0.05 -11.24 -7.59
CA VAL A 68 -0.51 -11.32 -8.98
C VAL A 68 -1.25 -10.03 -9.36
N ASP A 69 -0.63 -9.22 -10.21
CA ASP A 69 -1.13 -7.90 -10.66
C ASP A 69 -2.59 -7.96 -11.10
N ALA A 70 -2.92 -8.93 -11.95
CA ALA A 70 -4.26 -9.12 -12.52
C ALA A 70 -5.36 -9.35 -11.46
N THR A 71 -4.99 -9.65 -10.21
CA THR A 71 -5.92 -9.88 -9.10
C THR A 71 -5.84 -8.82 -7.99
N ALA A 72 -4.77 -8.05 -7.93
CA ALA A 72 -4.49 -7.17 -6.79
C ALA A 72 -4.46 -5.68 -7.16
N VAL A 73 -3.96 -5.33 -8.35
CA VAL A 73 -3.90 -3.94 -8.81
C VAL A 73 -5.32 -3.39 -8.99
N TYR A 74 -5.53 -2.18 -8.48
CA TYR A 74 -6.71 -1.40 -8.78
C TYR A 74 -6.36 0.07 -8.99
N LEU A 75 -6.44 0.48 -10.26
CA LEU A 75 -6.16 1.83 -10.74
C LEU A 75 -7.46 2.63 -10.91
N ILE A 76 -7.49 3.84 -10.37
CA ILE A 76 -8.54 4.83 -10.55
C ILE A 76 -7.92 6.08 -11.21
N THR A 77 -8.44 6.45 -12.39
CA THR A 77 -7.99 7.64 -13.15
C THR A 77 -9.11 8.66 -13.28
N ALA A 78 -8.78 9.90 -13.64
CA ALA A 78 -9.79 10.88 -14.04
C ALA A 78 -10.51 10.44 -15.33
N PRO A 79 -11.80 10.76 -15.51
CA PRO A 79 -12.68 11.53 -14.62
C PRO A 79 -13.34 10.69 -13.50
N LYS A 80 -12.93 9.44 -13.30
CA LYS A 80 -13.66 8.43 -12.53
C LYS A 80 -13.35 8.41 -11.02
N LEU A 81 -13.09 9.56 -10.40
CA LEU A 81 -12.77 9.61 -8.95
C LEU A 81 -13.97 9.21 -8.07
N ASP A 82 -15.19 9.28 -8.59
CA ASP A 82 -16.41 8.75 -7.95
C ASP A 82 -16.54 7.22 -8.11
N SER A 83 -15.54 6.53 -8.66
CA SER A 83 -15.50 5.06 -8.64
C SER A 83 -15.38 4.55 -7.21
N ASN A 84 -15.91 3.35 -6.98
CA ASN A 84 -15.68 2.62 -5.75
C ASN A 84 -14.18 2.56 -5.46
N ILE A 85 -13.80 2.77 -4.20
CA ILE A 85 -12.41 2.69 -3.76
C ILE A 85 -11.89 1.25 -3.73
N CYS A 86 -12.80 0.28 -3.59
CA CYS A 86 -12.45 -1.12 -3.64
C CYS A 86 -12.61 -1.67 -5.05
N ARG A 87 -11.62 -2.48 -5.45
CA ARG A 87 -11.70 -3.32 -6.65
C ARG A 87 -13.00 -4.14 -6.65
N PRO A 88 -13.62 -4.45 -7.80
CA PRO A 88 -14.84 -5.26 -7.83
C PRO A 88 -14.78 -6.56 -7.00
N SER A 89 -13.65 -7.27 -7.03
CA SER A 89 -13.44 -8.48 -6.22
C SER A 89 -13.31 -8.23 -4.71
N GLN A 90 -13.19 -6.98 -4.28
CA GLN A 90 -12.99 -6.51 -2.90
C GLN A 90 -14.20 -5.74 -2.35
N GLN A 91 -15.27 -5.54 -3.14
CA GLN A 91 -16.44 -4.74 -2.77
C GLN A 91 -17.42 -5.49 -1.85
N GLN A 92 -17.40 -6.81 -1.84
CA GLN A 92 -18.20 -7.57 -0.87
C GLN A 92 -17.74 -7.21 0.55
N ASN A 93 -18.68 -6.93 1.46
CA ASN A 93 -18.36 -6.66 2.85
C ASN A 93 -19.28 -7.48 3.77
N PRO A 94 -18.77 -8.51 4.47
CA PRO A 94 -17.38 -8.98 4.44
C PRO A 94 -17.03 -9.79 3.17
N THR A 95 -15.95 -9.44 2.46
CA THR A 95 -15.33 -10.35 1.48
C THR A 95 -14.63 -11.46 2.29
N VAL A 96 -14.85 -12.73 1.93
CA VAL A 96 -14.21 -13.86 2.63
C VAL A 96 -12.74 -13.95 2.23
N ASN A 97 -11.85 -13.66 3.18
CA ASN A 97 -10.45 -14.03 3.11
C ASN A 97 -10.31 -15.54 3.28
N THR A 98 -9.42 -16.18 2.53
CA THR A 98 -9.16 -17.62 2.68
C THR A 98 -8.31 -17.88 3.92
N ALA A 99 -8.29 -19.12 4.40
CA ALA A 99 -7.39 -19.51 5.49
C ALA A 99 -5.90 -19.33 5.13
N GLN A 100 -5.56 -19.39 3.83
CA GLN A 100 -4.21 -19.14 3.33
C GLN A 100 -3.84 -17.66 3.42
N PHE A 101 -4.80 -16.76 3.17
CA PHE A 101 -4.60 -15.31 3.17
C PHE A 101 -5.59 -14.63 4.13
N PRO A 102 -5.45 -14.84 5.45
CA PRO A 102 -6.42 -14.37 6.43
C PRO A 102 -6.41 -12.84 6.58
N ARG A 103 -7.42 -12.32 7.27
CA ARG A 103 -7.42 -10.95 7.79
C ARG A 103 -6.40 -10.80 8.92
N LEU A 104 -5.85 -9.61 9.09
CA LEU A 104 -5.00 -9.33 10.24
C LEU A 104 -5.85 -9.31 11.52
N SER A 105 -5.42 -9.99 12.57
CA SER A 105 -5.94 -9.80 13.92
C SER A 105 -5.13 -8.74 14.65
N ALA A 106 -5.77 -7.67 15.12
CA ALA A 106 -5.11 -6.59 15.87
C ALA A 106 -6.01 -6.03 16.98
N SER A 107 -5.41 -5.46 18.00
CA SER A 107 -6.11 -4.83 19.12
C SER A 107 -6.21 -3.32 18.92
N PRO A 108 -7.19 -2.66 19.54
CA PRO A 108 -7.26 -1.20 19.57
C PRO A 108 -5.93 -0.60 20.02
N GLY A 109 -5.43 0.38 19.27
CA GLY A 109 -4.15 1.04 19.55
C GLY A 109 -2.90 0.33 19.03
N ASP A 110 -2.99 -0.88 18.50
CA ASP A 110 -1.84 -1.54 17.86
C ASP A 110 -1.38 -0.73 16.62
N SER A 111 -0.06 -0.58 16.44
CA SER A 111 0.53 -0.05 15.21
C SER A 111 0.69 -1.18 14.20
N ILE A 112 0.13 -0.96 13.01
CA ILE A 112 0.09 -1.92 11.91
C ILE A 112 0.97 -1.38 10.79
N GLN A 113 1.81 -2.24 10.21
CA GLN A 113 2.62 -1.96 9.04
C GLN A 113 2.08 -2.73 7.84
N GLY A 114 1.84 -2.03 6.74
CA GLY A 114 1.65 -2.62 5.42
C GLY A 114 2.97 -2.68 4.67
N THR A 115 3.18 -3.75 3.91
CA THR A 115 4.29 -3.92 2.97
C THR A 115 3.78 -3.96 1.54
N TYR A 116 4.54 -3.40 0.60
CA TYR A 116 4.22 -3.38 -0.82
C TYR A 116 5.51 -3.31 -1.64
N LEU A 117 5.47 -3.82 -2.88
CA LEU A 117 6.59 -3.65 -3.80
C LEU A 117 6.50 -2.33 -4.56
N GLU A 118 7.67 -1.78 -4.88
CA GLU A 118 7.78 -0.51 -5.61
C GLU A 118 7.56 -0.64 -7.11
N ASN A 119 7.68 -1.85 -7.67
CA ASN A 119 7.35 -2.19 -9.05
C ASN A 119 7.93 -1.25 -10.13
N GLY A 120 9.10 -0.66 -9.86
CA GLY A 120 9.82 0.26 -10.74
C GLY A 120 9.56 1.75 -10.48
N HIS A 121 8.60 2.15 -9.65
CA HIS A 121 8.22 3.56 -9.45
C HIS A 121 9.29 4.42 -8.78
N ILE A 122 10.17 3.82 -7.98
CA ILE A 122 11.20 4.58 -7.23
C ILE A 122 12.60 4.34 -7.80
N SER A 123 12.78 3.21 -8.48
CA SER A 123 14.06 2.80 -9.07
C SER A 123 14.15 3.06 -10.59
N LYS A 124 13.02 3.34 -11.24
CA LYS A 124 12.89 3.76 -12.65
C LYS A 124 11.94 4.97 -12.75
N PRO A 125 12.29 6.15 -12.20
CA PRO A 125 11.41 7.31 -12.23
C PRO A 125 11.14 7.77 -13.68
N ASP A 126 9.88 8.12 -13.97
CA ASP A 126 9.44 8.54 -15.30
C ASP A 126 9.95 9.94 -15.70
N ALA A 127 10.29 10.78 -14.72
CA ALA A 127 10.86 12.11 -14.90
C ALA A 127 11.85 12.46 -13.79
N PRO A 128 12.91 13.26 -14.06
CA PRO A 128 13.87 13.69 -13.04
C PRO A 128 13.25 14.51 -11.90
N ASP A 129 12.18 15.26 -12.19
CA ASP A 129 11.40 16.06 -11.23
C ASP A 129 10.11 15.36 -10.80
N GLY A 130 9.92 14.10 -11.21
CA GLY A 130 8.80 13.26 -10.80
C GLY A 130 8.89 12.85 -9.34
N THR A 131 7.72 12.69 -8.70
CA THR A 131 7.66 12.20 -7.31
C THR A 131 7.14 10.76 -7.27
N PRO A 132 7.66 9.89 -6.38
CA PRO A 132 7.11 8.56 -6.11
C PRO A 132 5.65 8.52 -5.66
N GLY A 133 5.06 9.67 -5.34
CA GLY A 133 3.70 9.79 -4.86
C GLY A 133 3.56 9.69 -3.35
N THR A 134 2.34 9.94 -2.90
CA THR A 134 1.98 10.00 -1.47
C THR A 134 0.99 8.90 -1.15
N ILE A 135 1.17 8.25 -0.01
CA ILE A 135 0.28 7.22 0.49
C ILE A 135 -0.57 7.71 1.66
N TYR A 136 -1.78 7.17 1.73
CA TYR A 136 -2.77 7.47 2.75
C TYR A 136 -3.38 6.17 3.27
N TRP A 137 -3.60 6.13 4.58
CA TRP A 137 -4.32 5.05 5.25
C TRP A 137 -5.62 5.59 5.81
N PHE A 138 -6.74 5.19 5.21
CA PHE A 138 -8.07 5.53 5.71
C PHE A 138 -8.72 4.31 6.36
N GLY A 139 -9.68 4.53 7.25
CA GLY A 139 -10.44 3.40 7.79
C GLY A 139 -11.73 3.78 8.49
N THR A 140 -12.57 2.77 8.67
CA THR A 140 -13.91 2.92 9.23
C THR A 140 -14.41 1.61 9.84
N ALA A 141 -15.28 1.71 10.84
CA ALA A 141 -16.09 0.59 11.35
C ALA A 141 -17.40 0.40 10.56
N ASN A 142 -17.75 1.35 9.67
CA ASN A 142 -19.03 1.44 8.96
C ASN A 142 -18.80 1.49 7.43
N ALA A 143 -17.92 0.63 6.92
CA ALA A 143 -17.61 0.56 5.49
C ALA A 143 -18.83 0.14 4.66
N LYS A 144 -18.97 0.73 3.47
CA LYS A 144 -20.02 0.36 2.52
C LYS A 144 -19.42 -0.20 1.22
N PRO A 145 -20.12 -1.10 0.53
CA PRO A 145 -19.68 -1.63 -0.76
C PRO A 145 -19.45 -0.56 -1.85
N ASP A 146 -20.14 0.57 -1.72
CA ASP A 146 -20.15 1.71 -2.64
C ASP A 146 -19.32 2.92 -2.13
N ASP A 147 -18.44 2.72 -1.13
CA ASP A 147 -17.49 3.77 -0.72
C ASP A 147 -16.63 4.18 -1.92
N THR A 148 -16.59 5.47 -2.24
CA THR A 148 -15.84 6.03 -3.40
C THR A 148 -14.53 6.67 -2.98
N LEU A 149 -13.55 6.71 -3.90
CA LEU A 149 -12.28 7.41 -3.65
C LEU A 149 -12.51 8.91 -3.37
N ALA A 150 -13.40 9.56 -4.12
CA ALA A 150 -13.72 10.97 -3.97
C ALA A 150 -14.27 11.34 -2.58
N ASN A 151 -15.04 10.47 -1.95
CA ASN A 151 -15.54 10.66 -0.59
C ASN A 151 -14.49 10.31 0.46
N VAL A 152 -13.87 9.12 0.37
CA VAL A 152 -12.93 8.62 1.37
C VAL A 152 -11.71 9.54 1.52
N LYS A 153 -11.21 10.12 0.42
CA LYS A 153 -10.07 11.06 0.47
C LYS A 153 -10.35 12.35 1.26
N GLN A 154 -11.62 12.63 1.57
CA GLN A 154 -12.01 13.78 2.37
C GLN A 154 -12.00 13.48 3.87
N TRP A 155 -11.87 12.21 4.28
CA TRP A 155 -11.85 11.85 5.69
C TRP A 155 -10.64 12.44 6.40
N THR A 156 -10.89 13.05 7.55
CA THR A 156 -9.89 13.71 8.39
C THR A 156 -9.53 12.87 9.60
N VAL A 157 -8.44 13.20 10.29
CA VAL A 157 -7.99 12.49 11.49
C VAL A 157 -9.05 12.53 12.60
N ASP A 158 -9.79 13.64 12.73
CA ASP A 158 -10.87 13.79 13.71
C ASP A 158 -12.19 13.14 13.30
N GLY A 159 -12.24 12.53 12.11
CA GLY A 159 -13.41 11.80 11.59
C GLY A 159 -14.58 12.67 11.16
N LYS A 160 -14.35 13.96 10.91
CA LYS A 160 -15.42 14.91 10.48
C LYS A 160 -15.44 15.19 8.99
N GLY A 161 -14.36 14.87 8.28
CA GLY A 161 -14.27 15.08 6.85
C GLY A 161 -15.09 14.07 6.04
N GLY A 162 -15.40 14.42 4.78
CA GLY A 162 -16.29 13.64 3.92
C GLY A 162 -17.67 13.47 4.55
N ASP A 163 -18.16 12.23 4.55
CA ASP A 163 -19.43 11.86 5.18
C ASP A 163 -19.33 11.48 6.67
N GLY A 164 -18.21 11.73 7.31
CA GLY A 164 -18.01 11.54 8.76
C GLY A 164 -18.05 10.09 9.25
N ARG A 165 -18.02 9.10 8.34
CA ARG A 165 -18.07 7.68 8.72
C ARG A 165 -16.69 7.08 8.99
N GLY A 166 -15.62 7.72 8.56
CA GLY A 166 -14.27 7.18 8.67
C GLY A 166 -13.25 8.25 8.99
N LYS A 167 -12.00 7.83 9.08
CA LYS A 167 -10.88 8.66 9.56
C LYS A 167 -9.66 8.43 8.69
N LEU A 168 -8.81 9.45 8.61
CA LEU A 168 -7.41 9.29 8.22
C LEU A 168 -6.64 8.70 9.42
N LEU A 169 -6.02 7.54 9.24
CA LEU A 169 -5.42 6.72 10.32
C LEU A 169 -3.96 7.06 10.62
N ALA A 170 -3.30 7.77 9.72
CA ALA A 170 -1.91 8.21 9.83
C ALA A 170 -1.71 9.50 9.04
N ASN A 171 -0.69 10.29 9.40
CA ASN A 171 -0.26 11.37 8.53
C ASN A 171 0.14 10.79 7.16
N PRO A 172 -0.18 11.48 6.05
CA PRO A 172 0.26 11.04 4.74
C PRO A 172 1.79 10.91 4.70
N SER A 173 2.28 9.89 4.02
CA SER A 173 3.72 9.63 3.91
C SER A 173 4.11 9.36 2.45
N ASN A 174 5.40 9.40 2.14
CA ASN A 174 5.86 9.07 0.81
C ASN A 174 5.66 7.58 0.52
N PHE A 175 5.38 7.24 -0.74
CA PHE A 175 5.39 5.84 -1.20
C PHE A 175 6.77 5.22 -1.05
N ASP A 176 7.81 6.01 -1.36
CA ASP A 176 9.22 5.68 -1.18
C ASP A 176 9.68 5.98 0.26
N ASP A 177 10.08 4.95 1.00
CA ASP A 177 10.66 5.10 2.34
C ASP A 177 12.16 5.45 2.33
N GLY A 178 12.75 5.60 1.14
CA GLY A 178 14.15 5.94 0.91
C GLY A 178 15.11 4.76 0.98
N THR A 179 14.62 3.56 1.36
CA THR A 179 15.45 2.36 1.53
C THR A 179 14.94 1.16 0.75
N CYS A 180 13.64 1.03 0.58
CA CYS A 180 13.02 -0.06 -0.16
C CYS A 180 13.41 -0.01 -1.63
N VAL A 181 13.53 -1.17 -2.27
CA VAL A 181 13.67 -1.30 -3.71
C VAL A 181 13.50 -2.75 -4.14
N GLU A 182 12.85 -2.96 -5.28
CA GLU A 182 12.84 -4.27 -5.91
C GLU A 182 14.17 -4.51 -6.65
N PRO A 183 14.80 -5.69 -6.52
CA PRO A 183 15.99 -6.03 -7.29
C PRO A 183 15.69 -6.07 -8.80
N ASN A 184 16.02 -5.01 -9.53
CA ASN A 184 15.76 -4.90 -10.97
C ASN A 184 16.98 -4.45 -11.80
N GLY A 185 18.17 -4.41 -11.17
CA GLY A 185 19.44 -4.13 -11.83
C GLY A 185 19.69 -2.66 -12.20
N THR A 186 18.75 -1.76 -11.95
CA THR A 186 18.91 -0.32 -12.22
C THR A 186 19.98 0.31 -11.32
N PRO A 187 20.58 1.45 -11.73
CA PRO A 187 21.55 2.15 -10.88
C PRO A 187 21.00 2.50 -9.50
N ILE A 188 19.74 2.97 -9.42
CA ILE A 188 19.09 3.31 -8.14
C ILE A 188 18.91 2.05 -7.28
N ALA A 189 18.45 0.93 -7.86
CA ALA A 189 18.30 -0.32 -7.11
C ALA A 189 19.63 -0.85 -6.59
N ASN A 190 20.68 -0.82 -7.42
CA ASN A 190 22.02 -1.25 -7.02
C ASN A 190 22.61 -0.34 -5.93
N GLN A 191 22.41 0.97 -6.04
CA GLN A 191 22.86 1.94 -5.04
C GLN A 191 22.17 1.70 -3.69
N ARG A 192 20.85 1.54 -3.66
CA ARG A 192 20.09 1.26 -2.42
C ARG A 192 20.52 -0.05 -1.79
N LYS A 193 20.67 -1.11 -2.60
CA LYS A 193 21.18 -2.40 -2.14
C LYS A 193 22.59 -2.27 -1.54
N ALA A 194 23.49 -1.53 -2.19
CA ALA A 194 24.85 -1.27 -1.69
C ALA A 194 24.85 -0.47 -0.37
N ALA A 195 23.87 0.40 -0.17
CA ALA A 195 23.67 1.15 1.07
C ALA A 195 22.98 0.34 2.20
N GLY A 196 22.76 -0.97 2.01
CA GLY A 196 22.09 -1.83 2.98
C GLY A 196 20.56 -1.77 2.95
N GLY A 197 19.99 -1.09 1.95
CA GLY A 197 18.55 -1.10 1.66
C GLY A 197 18.13 -2.31 0.81
N GLY A 198 16.93 -2.21 0.25
CA GLY A 198 16.29 -3.25 -0.55
C GLY A 198 15.15 -3.95 0.18
N GLY A 199 14.35 -4.67 -0.61
CA GLY A 199 13.14 -5.32 -0.13
C GLY A 199 11.91 -4.40 -0.22
N PRO A 200 10.80 -4.82 0.42
CA PRO A 200 9.52 -4.14 0.25
C PRO A 200 9.51 -2.76 0.91
N CYS A 201 8.75 -1.85 0.29
CA CYS A 201 8.39 -0.59 0.89
C CYS A 201 7.40 -0.80 2.03
N LYS A 202 7.46 0.10 3.01
CA LYS A 202 6.69 -0.01 4.25
C LYS A 202 5.99 1.29 4.55
N SER A 203 4.78 1.16 5.06
CA SER A 203 4.08 2.26 5.70
C SER A 203 3.20 1.77 6.82
N SER A 204 2.80 2.67 7.72
CA SER A 204 2.16 2.25 8.96
C SER A 204 1.04 3.18 9.39
N PHE A 205 0.09 2.60 10.12
CA PHE A 205 -1.01 3.31 10.75
C PHE A 205 -1.30 2.73 12.12
N LYS A 206 -2.11 3.41 12.93
CA LYS A 206 -2.59 2.87 14.20
C LYS A 206 -4.04 2.48 14.09
N LEU A 207 -4.39 1.30 14.60
CA LEU A 207 -5.79 0.96 14.77
C LEU A 207 -6.41 1.91 15.81
N PRO A 208 -7.57 2.54 15.54
CA PRO A 208 -8.17 3.47 16.49
C PRO A 208 -8.40 2.85 17.87
N GLN A 209 -8.20 3.64 18.93
CA GLN A 209 -8.39 3.20 20.32
C GLN A 209 -9.85 2.84 20.63
N ASP A 210 -10.79 3.42 19.88
CA ASP A 210 -12.23 3.18 19.94
C ASP A 210 -12.69 2.02 19.03
N ALA A 211 -11.77 1.31 18.37
CA ALA A 211 -12.12 0.12 17.59
C ALA A 211 -12.75 -0.94 18.50
N LYS A 212 -13.93 -1.44 18.11
CA LYS A 212 -14.73 -2.35 18.95
C LYS A 212 -14.19 -3.77 18.87
N VAL A 213 -13.77 -4.34 20.00
CA VAL A 213 -13.38 -5.76 20.08
C VAL A 213 -14.50 -6.67 19.58
N GLY A 214 -14.13 -7.66 18.76
CA GLY A 214 -15.06 -8.59 18.12
C GLY A 214 -15.69 -8.07 16.83
N SER A 215 -15.42 -6.82 16.44
CA SER A 215 -15.87 -6.29 15.15
C SER A 215 -14.82 -6.45 14.05
N THR A 216 -15.22 -6.16 12.82
CA THR A 216 -14.31 -5.90 11.70
C THR A 216 -14.10 -4.40 11.57
N PHE A 217 -12.87 -3.97 11.30
CA PHE A 217 -12.53 -2.59 10.96
C PHE A 217 -11.92 -2.57 9.56
N THR A 218 -12.53 -1.84 8.64
CA THR A 218 -12.08 -1.76 7.25
C THR A 218 -11.02 -0.68 7.10
N VAL A 219 -9.99 -1.00 6.31
CA VAL A 219 -8.88 -0.11 6.01
C VAL A 219 -8.72 0.00 4.49
N TYR A 220 -8.48 1.22 4.03
CA TYR A 220 -8.20 1.56 2.64
C TYR A 220 -6.78 2.11 2.56
N TRP A 221 -5.93 1.44 1.78
CA TRP A 221 -4.65 1.98 1.36
C TRP A 221 -4.85 2.70 0.04
N VAL A 222 -4.38 3.94 -0.04
CA VAL A 222 -4.51 4.80 -1.22
C VAL A 222 -3.16 5.38 -1.55
N TRP A 223 -2.74 5.26 -2.81
CA TRP A 223 -1.51 5.85 -3.33
C TRP A 223 -1.84 6.86 -4.42
N ASP A 224 -1.55 8.12 -4.13
CA ASP A 224 -1.59 9.24 -5.07
C ASP A 224 -0.30 9.24 -5.90
N TYR A 225 -0.40 8.83 -7.17
CA TYR A 225 0.72 8.81 -8.10
C TYR A 225 0.58 9.88 -9.20
N ASN A 226 -0.20 10.94 -8.96
CA ASN A 226 -0.50 11.94 -9.99
C ASN A 226 0.75 12.70 -10.49
N ASN A 227 1.77 12.87 -9.63
CA ASN A 227 2.92 13.75 -9.89
C ASN A 227 4.19 13.00 -10.37
N HIS A 228 4.07 11.76 -10.85
CA HIS A 228 5.23 10.96 -11.24
C HIS A 228 5.94 11.43 -12.52
N PHE A 229 5.23 12.20 -13.34
CA PHE A 229 5.81 12.89 -14.50
C PHE A 229 6.37 14.28 -14.20
N GLY A 230 6.44 14.65 -12.93
CA GLY A 230 6.88 15.97 -12.47
C GLY A 230 5.75 17.00 -12.43
N PRO A 231 5.90 18.06 -11.61
CA PRO A 231 4.86 19.09 -11.42
C PRO A 231 4.57 19.91 -12.68
N THR A 232 5.47 19.84 -13.67
CA THR A 232 5.37 20.54 -14.94
C THR A 232 4.38 19.86 -15.92
N LYS A 233 4.17 18.55 -15.80
CA LYS A 233 3.15 17.79 -16.55
C LYS A 233 1.84 17.74 -15.77
N LYS A 234 1.04 18.80 -15.94
CA LYS A 234 -0.29 18.92 -15.30
C LYS A 234 -1.32 18.00 -15.95
N GLY A 235 -2.33 17.63 -15.17
CA GLY A 235 -3.55 16.97 -15.67
C GLY A 235 -3.52 15.45 -15.67
N HIS A 236 -2.42 14.84 -15.25
CA HIS A 236 -2.37 13.39 -15.02
C HIS A 236 -3.08 13.03 -13.71
N VAL A 237 -3.93 12.00 -13.75
CA VAL A 237 -4.63 11.50 -12.56
C VAL A 237 -4.55 9.99 -12.52
N GLU A 238 -3.88 9.47 -11.50
CA GLU A 238 -3.54 8.07 -11.33
C GLU A 238 -3.47 7.74 -9.82
N TRP A 239 -4.42 6.92 -9.38
CA TRP A 239 -4.55 6.51 -7.99
C TRP A 239 -4.60 4.99 -7.89
N TYR A 240 -3.82 4.43 -6.99
CA TYR A 240 -3.87 3.00 -6.68
C TYR A 240 -4.52 2.78 -5.33
N THR A 241 -5.30 1.72 -5.23
CA THR A 241 -6.04 1.45 -4.01
C THR A 241 -6.02 -0.03 -3.66
N SER A 242 -6.10 -0.31 -2.37
CA SER A 242 -6.29 -1.65 -1.84
C SER A 242 -7.27 -1.60 -0.67
N CYS A 243 -8.18 -2.56 -0.60
CA CYS A 243 -9.11 -2.71 0.51
C CYS A 243 -8.80 -3.94 1.35
N MET A 244 -8.79 -3.78 2.67
CA MET A 244 -8.51 -4.84 3.63
C MET A 244 -9.37 -4.69 4.87
N ASP A 245 -9.48 -5.78 5.62
CA ASP A 245 -10.23 -5.83 6.86
C ASP A 245 -9.34 -6.31 8.01
N ILE A 246 -9.48 -5.63 9.15
CA ILE A 246 -8.81 -5.97 10.40
C ILE A 246 -9.84 -6.63 11.31
N GLN A 247 -9.55 -7.84 11.77
CA GLN A 247 -10.30 -8.48 12.84
C GLN A 247 -9.86 -7.86 14.17
N VAL A 248 -10.77 -7.12 14.81
CA VAL A 248 -10.45 -6.45 16.09
C VAL A 248 -10.55 -7.47 17.21
N VAL A 249 -9.44 -7.72 17.90
CA VAL A 249 -9.33 -8.70 18.99
C VAL A 249 -9.03 -8.02 20.32
N ALA A 250 -9.24 -8.75 21.42
CA ALA A 250 -8.90 -8.24 22.75
C ALA A 250 -7.37 -8.13 22.92
N PRO A 251 -6.87 -7.09 23.63
CA PRO A 251 -5.45 -7.00 23.98
C PRO A 251 -4.95 -8.26 24.69
N LYS A 252 -3.82 -8.81 24.25
CA LYS A 252 -3.12 -9.84 25.03
C LYS A 252 -2.73 -9.24 26.38
N ARG A 253 -3.15 -9.87 27.48
CA ARG A 253 -2.70 -9.48 28.83
C ARG A 253 -1.18 -9.63 28.90
N LYS A 254 -0.46 -8.55 29.22
CA LYS A 254 0.94 -8.66 29.65
C LYS A 254 0.95 -9.52 30.91
N ARG A 255 1.56 -10.72 30.85
CA ARG A 255 1.86 -11.51 32.06
C ARG A 255 2.85 -10.69 32.88
N PHE A 256 2.37 -9.96 33.86
CA PHE A 256 3.22 -9.55 34.97
C PHE A 256 3.61 -10.84 35.69
N LEU A 257 4.89 -11.20 35.60
CA LEU A 257 5.50 -12.14 36.53
C LEU A 257 5.44 -11.45 37.90
N ASN A 258 4.33 -11.64 38.63
CA ASN A 258 4.31 -11.33 40.04
C ASN A 258 5.38 -12.21 40.69
N GLY A 259 6.43 -11.55 41.17
CA GLY A 259 7.56 -12.20 41.83
C GLY A 259 7.06 -13.11 42.94
N SER A 260 7.61 -14.31 42.98
CA SER A 260 7.37 -15.29 44.05
C SER A 260 7.54 -14.62 45.41
N ALA A 261 6.44 -14.46 46.14
CA ALA A 261 6.46 -14.13 47.55
C ALA A 261 7.26 -15.23 48.27
N LYS A 262 8.37 -14.84 48.91
CA LYS A 262 9.14 -15.69 49.82
C LYS A 262 8.23 -16.13 50.96
N PHE A 263 7.78 -17.38 50.93
CA PHE A 263 7.35 -18.07 52.15
C PHE A 263 8.62 -18.46 52.94
N ARG A 264 9.00 -17.63 53.91
CA ARG A 264 9.86 -18.07 55.03
C ARG A 264 8.94 -18.43 56.18
N GLY A 265 8.54 -19.70 56.23
CA GLY A 265 8.07 -20.35 57.44
C GLY A 265 9.16 -21.31 57.92
N ARG A 266 9.74 -21.06 59.09
CA ARG A 266 10.40 -22.09 59.91
C ARG A 266 10.10 -21.78 61.37
N LEU A 267 9.43 -22.77 61.98
CA LEU A 267 9.53 -23.32 63.33
C LEU A 267 10.14 -22.41 64.41
#